data_AF-A0A7S4EGA1-F1
#
_entry.id   AF-A0A7S4EGA1-F1
#
_cell.length_a   1.000
_cell.length_b   1.000
_cell.length_c   1.000
_cell.angle_alpha   90.00
_cell.angle_beta   90.00
_cell.angle_gamma   90.00
#
_symmetry.space_group_name_H-M   'P 1'
#
loop_
_entity.id
_entity.type
_entity.pdbx_description
1 polymer ?
#
loop_
_entity_poly.entity_id
_entity_poly.type
_entity_poly.pdbx_seq_one_letter_code
_entity_poly.pdbx_strand_id
1 'polypeptide(L)'
;TSSALPDAIADFAVVLENKDNYIYSGKRSASKSFLQYYFVDKTNWEGSDSKTNVSILPLVAKGVDGFIIKEPELPKPGDVMVVGVHSDNSDLVALVTLVDLPAGLVVHLTDRAYNGDSFSSSEGTMSLTLPETIRAGTVFGYGEELLYGSSWTSEVKKGFALSASGDTVIVYCTTTMESEDYTFLSAIAFARGKFLELKGESVEYGPTSSALPDSIADFAIVLENKDNYIYSGKRSASKSFLQYYFVDKTNWEGSDSKTNVSILPLVAKGVDGFSIIEPDSGS
;
A
#
# COMPACT_ATOMS: atom_id res chain seq x y z
N THR A 1 -23.62 28.85 -22.13
CA THR A 1 -24.19 28.98 -20.77
C THR A 1 -23.15 28.49 -19.78
N SER A 2 -23.04 29.07 -18.60
CA SER A 2 -22.16 28.57 -17.53
C SER A 2 -23.00 28.06 -16.37
N SER A 3 -22.53 27.00 -15.71
CA SER A 3 -23.09 26.47 -14.46
C SER A 3 -21.96 26.41 -13.44
N ALA A 4 -22.27 26.69 -12.18
CA ALA A 4 -21.35 26.37 -11.09
C ALA A 4 -21.31 24.84 -10.90
N LEU A 5 -20.13 24.30 -10.61
CA LEU A 5 -19.94 22.92 -10.21
C LEU A 5 -20.20 22.84 -8.70
N PRO A 6 -21.16 22.04 -8.22
CA PRO A 6 -21.35 21.84 -6.79
C PRO A 6 -20.13 21.18 -6.14
N ASP A 7 -19.65 21.72 -5.03
CA ASP A 7 -18.46 21.22 -4.32
C ASP A 7 -18.55 19.72 -4.00
N ALA A 8 -19.75 19.23 -3.65
CA ALA A 8 -20.00 17.84 -3.29
C ALA A 8 -19.69 16.82 -4.41
N ILE A 9 -19.58 17.27 -5.66
CA ILE A 9 -19.26 16.41 -6.82
C ILE A 9 -18.00 16.87 -7.55
N ALA A 10 -17.23 17.81 -6.97
CA ALA A 10 -16.07 18.39 -7.64
C ALA A 10 -15.06 17.32 -8.07
N ASP A 11 -14.83 16.32 -7.22
CA ASP A 11 -13.90 15.21 -7.48
C ASP A 11 -14.45 14.14 -8.43
N PHE A 12 -15.73 14.24 -8.83
CA PHE A 12 -16.41 13.28 -9.71
C PHE A 12 -16.89 13.91 -11.02
N ALA A 13 -16.53 15.17 -11.26
CA ALA A 13 -16.93 15.89 -12.46
C ALA A 13 -15.77 16.04 -13.44
N VAL A 14 -16.09 15.95 -14.72
CA VAL A 14 -15.17 16.25 -15.82
C VAL A 14 -15.62 17.51 -16.55
N VAL A 15 -14.69 18.43 -16.78
CA VAL A 15 -14.92 19.60 -17.62
C VAL A 15 -14.36 19.30 -19.00
N LEU A 16 -15.25 19.23 -19.98
CA LEU A 16 -14.92 18.96 -21.37
C LEU A 16 -15.08 20.23 -22.21
N GLU A 17 -14.48 20.22 -23.39
CA GLU A 17 -14.62 21.32 -24.33
C GLU A 17 -16.07 21.48 -24.82
N ASN A 18 -16.36 22.55 -25.56
CA ASN A 18 -17.69 22.73 -26.12
C ASN A 18 -17.83 21.91 -27.41
N LYS A 19 -18.34 20.69 -27.29
CA LYS A 19 -18.73 19.81 -28.40
C LYS A 19 -20.14 19.28 -28.23
N ASP A 20 -20.80 18.98 -29.35
CA ASP A 20 -22.19 18.50 -29.34
C ASP A 20 -22.36 17.12 -28.71
N ASN A 21 -21.34 16.26 -28.78
CA ASN A 21 -21.37 14.92 -28.21
C ASN A 21 -20.01 14.46 -27.69
N TYR A 22 -20.05 13.50 -26.77
CA TYR A 22 -18.88 12.93 -26.12
C TYR A 22 -19.01 11.40 -25.94
N ILE A 23 -17.88 10.71 -26.09
CA ILE A 23 -17.76 9.26 -25.87
C ILE A 23 -16.61 8.99 -24.91
N TYR A 24 -16.85 8.15 -23.90
CA TYR A 24 -15.78 7.65 -23.05
C TYR A 24 -15.02 6.51 -23.73
N SER A 25 -13.72 6.68 -23.95
CA SER A 25 -12.81 5.68 -24.54
C SER A 25 -11.78 5.12 -23.55
N GLY A 26 -11.83 5.55 -22.28
CA GLY A 26 -10.93 5.08 -21.23
C GLY A 26 -11.21 3.66 -20.72
N LYS A 27 -10.52 3.28 -19.63
CA LYS A 27 -10.59 1.96 -19.00
C LYS A 27 -12.01 1.63 -18.52
N ARG A 28 -12.47 0.39 -18.77
CA ARG A 28 -13.85 -0.07 -18.45
C ARG A 28 -13.94 -1.25 -17.49
N SER A 29 -12.78 -1.76 -17.06
CA SER A 29 -12.71 -2.77 -16.04
C SER A 29 -11.60 -2.42 -15.04
N ALA A 30 -11.98 -2.13 -13.80
CA ALA A 30 -11.11 -1.82 -12.67
C ALA A 30 -11.95 -1.79 -11.37
N SER A 31 -11.33 -1.46 -10.24
CA SER A 31 -12.06 -1.11 -9.02
C SER A 31 -12.92 0.13 -9.23
N LYS A 32 -13.91 0.35 -8.36
CA LYS A 32 -14.77 1.54 -8.42
C LYS A 32 -13.95 2.85 -8.35
N SER A 33 -13.00 2.94 -7.43
CA SER A 33 -12.15 4.13 -7.24
C SER A 33 -11.31 4.44 -8.50
N PHE A 34 -10.79 3.41 -9.16
CA PHE A 34 -10.04 3.58 -10.41
C PHE A 34 -10.93 4.03 -11.55
N LEU A 35 -12.10 3.41 -11.71
CA LEU A 35 -13.04 3.85 -12.74
C LEU A 35 -13.45 5.31 -12.52
N GLN A 36 -13.68 5.74 -11.27
CA GLN A 36 -13.94 7.14 -10.94
C GLN A 36 -12.79 8.07 -11.34
N TYR A 37 -11.54 7.69 -11.03
CA TYR A 37 -10.35 8.44 -11.47
C TYR A 37 -10.28 8.58 -13.01
N TYR A 38 -10.48 7.50 -13.76
CA TYR A 38 -10.47 7.57 -15.22
C TYR A 38 -11.64 8.37 -15.80
N PHE A 39 -12.81 8.37 -15.15
CA PHE A 39 -13.96 9.15 -15.61
C PHE A 39 -13.74 10.66 -15.52
N VAL A 40 -12.98 11.13 -14.52
CA VAL A 40 -12.72 12.56 -14.35
C VAL A 40 -11.52 13.06 -15.16
N ASP A 41 -10.70 12.15 -15.70
CA ASP A 41 -9.65 12.50 -16.63
C ASP A 41 -10.23 12.78 -18.03
N LYS A 42 -10.19 14.06 -18.41
CA LYS A 42 -10.68 14.57 -19.70
C LYS A 42 -10.06 13.89 -20.92
N THR A 43 -8.88 13.29 -20.80
CA THR A 43 -8.20 12.62 -21.92
C THR A 43 -8.88 11.32 -22.32
N ASN A 44 -9.73 10.76 -21.46
CA ASN A 44 -10.52 9.56 -21.74
C ASN A 44 -11.86 9.85 -22.43
N TRP A 45 -12.08 11.10 -22.86
CA TRP A 45 -13.31 11.55 -23.50
C TRP A 45 -13.04 12.12 -24.89
N GLU A 46 -13.75 11.60 -25.88
CA GLU A 46 -13.65 12.01 -27.28
C GLU A 46 -14.90 12.82 -27.67
N GLY A 47 -14.70 14.09 -28.02
CA GLY A 47 -15.77 15.02 -28.39
C GLY A 47 -15.94 15.20 -29.90
N SER A 48 -17.16 15.40 -30.39
CA SER A 48 -17.44 15.68 -31.80
C SER A 48 -18.65 16.61 -31.99
N ASP A 49 -18.58 17.45 -33.04
CA ASP A 49 -19.68 18.34 -33.50
C ASP A 49 -20.49 17.72 -34.66
N SER A 50 -20.05 16.56 -35.15
CA SER A 50 -20.80 15.80 -36.15
C SER A 50 -21.81 14.90 -35.47
N LYS A 51 -22.90 14.51 -36.17
CA LYS A 51 -23.81 13.44 -35.71
C LYS A 51 -22.97 12.20 -35.43
N THR A 52 -22.68 11.93 -34.17
CA THR A 52 -21.91 10.76 -33.83
C THR A 52 -22.83 9.56 -33.90
N ASN A 53 -22.41 8.57 -34.68
CA ASN A 53 -23.20 7.38 -34.88
C ASN A 53 -23.14 6.57 -33.58
N VAL A 54 -24.21 6.57 -32.78
CA VAL A 54 -24.27 5.78 -31.55
C VAL A 54 -24.14 4.26 -31.79
N SER A 55 -24.12 3.79 -33.05
CA SER A 55 -23.77 2.41 -33.40
C SER A 55 -22.26 2.11 -33.39
N ILE A 56 -21.39 3.14 -33.38
CA ILE A 56 -19.94 2.98 -33.10
C ILE A 56 -19.62 3.20 -31.63
N LEU A 57 -20.61 3.64 -30.83
CA LEU A 57 -20.47 3.42 -29.40
C LEU A 57 -20.29 1.91 -29.24
N PRO A 58 -19.36 1.46 -28.40
CA PRO A 58 -19.49 0.18 -27.73
C PRO A 58 -20.69 0.26 -26.76
N LEU A 59 -21.88 0.59 -27.29
CA LEU A 59 -23.16 0.28 -26.70
C LEU A 59 -23.31 -1.20 -26.94
N VAL A 60 -23.09 -1.90 -25.85
CA VAL A 60 -23.13 -3.33 -25.80
C VAL A 60 -24.44 -3.84 -26.38
N ALA A 61 -24.36 -4.70 -27.40
CA ALA A 61 -25.48 -5.60 -27.71
C ALA A 61 -25.89 -6.30 -26.41
N LYS A 62 -27.19 -6.36 -26.12
CA LYS A 62 -27.75 -6.98 -24.92
C LYS A 62 -26.98 -8.27 -24.53
N GLY A 63 -26.18 -8.22 -23.46
CA GLY A 63 -25.45 -9.39 -22.93
C GLY A 63 -23.92 -9.44 -23.08
N VAL A 64 -23.22 -8.34 -23.39
CA VAL A 64 -21.76 -8.22 -23.15
C VAL A 64 -21.54 -7.24 -21.98
N ASP A 65 -20.48 -7.38 -21.18
CA ASP A 65 -20.32 -6.55 -19.99
C ASP A 65 -19.92 -5.11 -20.36
N GLY A 66 -20.70 -4.12 -19.89
CA GLY A 66 -20.45 -2.69 -20.14
C GLY A 66 -19.24 -2.15 -19.37
N PHE A 67 -19.43 -1.93 -18.06
CA PHE A 67 -18.35 -1.67 -17.11
C PHE A 67 -18.28 -2.84 -16.14
N ILE A 68 -17.07 -3.36 -15.94
CA ILE A 68 -16.84 -4.45 -14.99
C ILE A 68 -16.15 -3.87 -13.77
N ILE A 69 -16.90 -3.71 -12.68
CA ILE A 69 -16.33 -3.37 -11.39
C ILE A 69 -15.64 -4.63 -10.85
N LYS A 70 -14.33 -4.57 -10.69
CA LYS A 70 -13.52 -5.61 -10.05
C LYS A 70 -12.95 -5.01 -8.78
N GLU A 71 -13.69 -5.12 -7.69
CA GLU A 71 -13.13 -4.75 -6.39
C GLU A 71 -11.93 -5.65 -6.10
N PRO A 72 -10.81 -5.07 -5.62
CA PRO A 72 -9.63 -5.84 -5.31
C PRO A 72 -9.94 -6.82 -4.18
N GLU A 73 -9.56 -8.09 -4.34
CA GLU A 73 -9.49 -8.99 -3.19
C GLU A 73 -8.42 -8.43 -2.25
N LEU A 74 -8.79 -8.19 -1.00
CA LEU A 74 -7.83 -7.68 -0.02
C LEU A 74 -6.77 -8.76 0.26
N PRO A 75 -5.48 -8.41 0.29
CA PRO A 75 -4.43 -9.33 0.71
C PRO A 75 -4.68 -9.81 2.14
N LYS A 76 -4.18 -10.99 2.47
CA LYS A 76 -4.32 -11.60 3.80
C LYS A 76 -3.13 -11.23 4.69
N PRO A 77 -3.24 -11.39 6.02
CA PRO A 77 -2.08 -11.34 6.91
C PRO A 77 -0.88 -12.11 6.36
N GLY A 78 0.28 -11.46 6.33
CA GLY A 78 1.53 -11.99 5.81
C GLY A 78 1.72 -11.89 4.29
N ASP A 79 0.75 -11.38 3.53
CA ASP A 79 0.88 -11.22 2.06
C ASP A 79 1.75 -10.03 1.66
N VAL A 80 1.96 -9.09 2.58
CA VAL A 80 2.91 -7.98 2.43
C VAL A 80 3.73 -7.91 3.70
N MET A 81 5.05 -8.05 3.56
CA MET A 81 6.00 -8.13 4.67
C MET A 81 6.98 -6.96 4.61
N VAL A 82 7.33 -6.41 5.78
CA VAL A 82 8.42 -5.43 5.88
C VAL A 82 9.75 -6.15 5.70
N VAL A 83 10.64 -5.56 4.88
CA VAL A 83 11.99 -6.09 4.57
C VAL A 83 13.10 -5.06 4.78
N GLY A 84 12.75 -3.85 5.17
CA GLY A 84 13.70 -2.84 5.60
C GLY A 84 13.03 -1.61 6.22
N VAL A 85 13.70 -0.99 7.18
CA VAL A 85 13.30 0.29 7.80
C VAL A 85 14.53 1.14 8.03
N HIS A 86 14.45 2.43 7.71
CA HIS A 86 15.43 3.44 8.08
C HIS A 86 14.73 4.57 8.82
N SER A 87 15.21 4.92 10.01
CA SER A 87 14.79 6.12 10.76
C SER A 87 15.80 7.27 10.69
N ASP A 88 16.93 7.06 10.01
CA ASP A 88 17.84 8.15 9.66
C ASP A 88 17.29 8.93 8.46
N ASN A 89 17.01 10.22 8.66
CA ASN A 89 16.40 11.05 7.63
C ASN A 89 17.11 10.98 6.25
N SER A 90 16.37 10.81 5.15
CA SER A 90 14.92 10.59 5.07
C SER A 90 14.50 9.17 5.48
N ASP A 91 13.35 9.08 6.15
CA ASP A 91 12.76 7.81 6.55
C ASP A 91 12.43 6.91 5.35
N LEU A 92 12.53 5.60 5.55
CA LEU A 92 12.24 4.60 4.54
C LEU A 92 11.60 3.36 5.16
N VAL A 93 10.61 2.80 4.48
CA VAL A 93 10.03 1.49 4.79
C VAL A 93 9.91 0.68 3.50
N ALA A 94 10.68 -0.40 3.40
CA ALA A 94 10.65 -1.32 2.28
C ALA A 94 9.74 -2.51 2.57
N LEU A 95 8.88 -2.83 1.61
CA LEU A 95 7.91 -3.91 1.64
C LEU A 95 8.20 -4.89 0.50
N VAL A 96 7.91 -6.17 0.73
CA VAL A 96 7.76 -7.17 -0.35
C VAL A 96 6.34 -7.69 -0.34
N THR A 97 5.73 -7.84 -1.51
CA THR A 97 4.48 -8.58 -1.62
C THR A 97 4.71 -10.04 -2.00
N LEU A 98 3.97 -10.94 -1.37
CA LEU A 98 4.04 -12.39 -1.58
C LEU A 98 2.90 -12.94 -2.44
N VAL A 99 2.07 -12.05 -2.99
CA VAL A 99 0.96 -12.32 -3.90
C VAL A 99 0.89 -11.18 -4.92
N ASP A 100 0.09 -11.34 -5.97
CA ASP A 100 -0.19 -10.21 -6.85
C ASP A 100 -1.13 -9.23 -6.15
N LEU A 101 -0.71 -7.97 -5.99
CA LEU A 101 -1.55 -6.90 -5.46
C LEU A 101 -2.25 -6.18 -6.61
N PRO A 102 -3.59 -6.16 -6.65
CA PRO A 102 -4.33 -5.52 -7.72
C PRO A 102 -4.17 -4.00 -7.72
N ALA A 103 -4.29 -3.40 -8.91
CA ALA A 103 -4.33 -1.94 -9.04
C ALA A 103 -5.54 -1.37 -8.30
N GLY A 104 -5.34 -0.24 -7.62
CA GLY A 104 -6.38 0.46 -6.86
C GLY A 104 -6.62 -0.02 -5.44
N LEU A 105 -5.89 -1.05 -4.99
CA LEU A 105 -5.73 -1.32 -3.57
C LEU A 105 -5.02 -0.14 -2.90
N VAL A 106 -5.40 0.20 -1.67
CA VAL A 106 -4.70 1.20 -0.85
C VAL A 106 -3.88 0.50 0.21
N VAL A 107 -2.57 0.74 0.20
CA VAL A 107 -1.62 0.26 1.21
C VAL A 107 -1.26 1.41 2.15
N HIS A 108 -1.25 1.13 3.44
CA HIS A 108 -0.95 2.08 4.50
C HIS A 108 0.24 1.62 5.32
N LEU A 109 1.05 2.59 5.71
CA LEU A 109 2.12 2.48 6.69
C LEU A 109 1.81 3.46 7.81
N THR A 110 1.82 3.00 9.06
CA THR A 110 1.57 3.89 10.19
C THR A 110 2.54 3.62 11.33
N ASP A 111 3.02 4.70 11.91
CA ASP A 111 3.74 4.74 13.19
C ASP A 111 2.78 4.93 14.38
N ARG A 112 1.49 5.17 14.12
CA ARG A 112 0.46 5.33 15.14
C ARG A 112 0.31 4.06 15.97
N ALA A 113 0.44 4.23 17.28
CA ALA A 113 0.15 3.15 18.21
C ALA A 113 -1.29 2.60 18.05
N TYR A 114 -1.41 1.29 17.92
CA TYR A 114 -2.68 0.58 17.96
C TYR A 114 -3.02 0.22 19.42
N ASN A 115 -4.28 0.32 19.81
CA ASN A 115 -4.72 0.05 21.18
C ASN A 115 -5.59 -1.21 21.34
N GLY A 116 -5.83 -1.95 20.26
CA GLY A 116 -6.75 -3.10 20.21
C GLY A 116 -8.06 -2.80 19.47
N ASP A 117 -8.41 -1.53 19.32
CA ASP A 117 -9.63 -1.12 18.62
C ASP A 117 -9.31 -0.18 17.45
N SER A 118 -8.44 0.80 17.66
CA SER A 118 -8.12 1.84 16.68
C SER A 118 -6.69 2.35 16.83
N PHE A 119 -6.23 3.10 15.82
CA PHE A 119 -4.95 3.80 15.87
C PHE A 119 -5.08 5.11 16.66
N SER A 120 -4.08 5.39 17.51
CA SER A 120 -3.92 6.64 18.26
C SER A 120 -3.92 7.86 17.33
N SER A 121 -4.08 9.07 17.87
CA SER A 121 -4.11 10.30 17.07
C SER A 121 -2.80 11.10 17.07
N SER A 122 -1.76 10.60 17.76
CA SER A 122 -0.52 11.33 18.03
C SER A 122 0.50 11.33 16.88
N GLU A 123 0.40 10.37 15.96
CA GLU A 123 1.37 10.11 14.89
C GLU A 123 0.67 9.94 13.53
N GLY A 124 1.41 9.55 12.49
CA GLY A 124 0.97 9.63 11.11
C GLY A 124 0.67 8.32 10.40
N THR A 125 0.16 8.49 9.20
CA THR A 125 -0.02 7.40 8.24
C THR A 125 0.45 7.90 6.88
N MET A 126 1.25 7.09 6.20
CA MET A 126 1.53 7.22 4.78
C MET A 126 0.66 6.22 4.02
N SER A 127 0.04 6.68 2.94
CA SER A 127 -0.88 5.88 2.14
C SER A 127 -0.47 5.89 0.67
N LEU A 128 -0.54 4.74 0.01
CA LEU A 128 -0.28 4.57 -1.42
C LEU A 128 -1.46 3.84 -2.05
N THR A 129 -2.10 4.49 -3.02
CA THR A 129 -3.02 3.80 -3.94
C THR A 129 -2.20 3.17 -5.06
N LEU A 130 -2.27 1.85 -5.23
CA LEU A 130 -1.46 1.15 -6.23
C LEU A 130 -1.86 1.55 -7.65
N PRO A 131 -0.98 2.18 -8.45
CA PRO A 131 -1.33 2.66 -9.79
C PRO A 131 -1.53 1.51 -10.80
N GLU A 132 -0.94 0.36 -10.52
CA GLU A 132 -0.97 -0.84 -11.34
C GLU A 132 -0.86 -2.09 -10.46
N THR A 133 -0.93 -3.27 -11.08
CA THR A 133 -0.75 -4.53 -10.35
C THR A 133 0.72 -4.70 -9.99
N ILE A 134 1.01 -4.89 -8.71
CA ILE A 134 2.34 -5.25 -8.23
C ILE A 134 2.41 -6.78 -8.18
N ARG A 135 3.41 -7.36 -8.84
CA ARG A 135 3.57 -8.82 -8.89
C ARG A 135 4.13 -9.36 -7.58
N ALA A 136 3.76 -10.60 -7.28
CA ALA A 136 4.37 -11.39 -6.23
C ALA A 136 5.91 -11.39 -6.36
N GLY A 137 6.62 -11.11 -5.26
CA GLY A 137 8.08 -11.05 -5.17
C GLY A 137 8.67 -9.66 -5.42
N THR A 138 7.87 -8.68 -5.85
CA THR A 138 8.32 -7.30 -6.07
C THR A 138 8.52 -6.57 -4.73
N VAL A 139 9.60 -5.79 -4.64
CA VAL A 139 9.89 -4.88 -3.52
C VAL A 139 9.45 -3.46 -3.88
N PHE A 140 8.72 -2.82 -2.98
CA PHE A 140 8.20 -1.45 -3.10
C PHE A 140 8.12 -0.80 -1.72
N GLY A 141 7.77 0.47 -1.61
CA GLY A 141 7.60 1.07 -0.28
C GLY A 141 7.71 2.58 -0.28
N TYR A 142 7.84 3.14 0.93
CA TYR A 142 7.95 4.57 1.19
C TYR A 142 9.41 4.97 1.38
N GLY A 143 9.81 6.13 0.86
CA GLY A 143 11.17 6.65 0.94
C GLY A 143 11.88 6.63 -0.40
N GLU A 144 12.89 7.49 -0.56
CA GLU A 144 13.64 7.60 -1.82
C GLU A 144 14.27 6.26 -2.24
N GLU A 145 14.56 6.10 -3.53
CA GLU A 145 15.13 4.88 -4.13
C GLU A 145 14.17 3.68 -4.25
N LEU A 146 13.09 3.59 -3.46
CA LEU A 146 12.09 2.52 -3.59
C LEU A 146 11.13 2.70 -4.78
N LEU A 147 10.61 1.58 -5.29
CA LEU A 147 9.47 1.60 -6.20
C LEU A 147 8.27 2.25 -5.49
N TYR A 148 7.71 3.29 -6.13
CA TYR A 148 6.67 4.19 -5.59
C TYR A 148 7.09 5.00 -4.35
N GLY A 149 8.37 5.07 -4.03
CA GLY A 149 8.93 5.74 -2.86
C GLY A 149 8.41 7.16 -2.60
N SER A 150 8.27 7.94 -3.67
CA SER A 150 7.80 9.34 -3.65
C SER A 150 6.32 9.51 -3.98
N SER A 151 5.55 8.43 -4.11
CA SER A 151 4.13 8.45 -4.50
C SER A 151 3.18 8.35 -3.31
N TRP A 152 3.71 8.22 -2.10
CA TRP A 152 2.92 8.13 -0.88
C TRP A 152 2.39 9.50 -0.46
N THR A 153 1.14 9.52 -0.01
CA THR A 153 0.49 10.71 0.54
C THR A 153 0.35 10.57 2.04
N SER A 154 0.75 11.61 2.77
CA SER A 154 0.62 11.65 4.23
C SER A 154 -0.76 12.10 4.67
N GLU A 155 -1.25 11.58 5.80
CA GLU A 155 -2.21 12.31 6.63
C GLU A 155 -1.56 13.62 7.11
N VAL A 156 -1.66 14.69 6.31
CA VAL A 156 -0.97 15.99 6.47
C VAL A 156 -1.10 16.58 7.89
N LYS A 157 -2.17 16.22 8.62
CA LYS A 157 -2.42 16.72 9.97
C LYS A 157 -1.55 16.09 11.06
N LYS A 158 -0.98 14.90 10.86
CA LYS A 158 -0.39 14.12 11.96
C LYS A 158 1.07 13.71 11.77
N GLY A 159 1.57 13.68 10.53
CA GLY A 159 2.99 13.46 10.20
C GLY A 159 3.49 12.06 10.54
N PHE A 160 3.87 11.29 9.53
CA PHE A 160 4.55 10.00 9.72
C PHE A 160 6.05 10.29 9.85
N ALA A 161 6.68 9.84 10.94
CA ALA A 161 8.08 10.11 11.20
C ALA A 161 8.69 9.02 12.09
N LEU A 162 9.70 8.33 11.57
CA LEU A 162 10.43 7.32 12.31
C LEU A 162 11.52 7.95 13.18
N SER A 163 11.62 7.47 14.41
CA SER A 163 12.54 7.91 15.44
C SER A 163 13.77 7.01 15.46
N ALA A 164 14.96 7.61 15.55
CA ALA A 164 16.19 6.88 15.89
C ALA A 164 16.14 6.23 17.29
N SER A 165 15.29 6.74 18.19
CA SER A 165 15.02 6.07 19.47
C SER A 165 14.07 4.88 19.34
N GLY A 166 13.51 4.69 18.12
CA GLY A 166 12.67 3.66 17.51
C GLY A 166 11.19 3.69 17.77
N ASP A 167 10.51 2.90 16.93
CA ASP A 167 9.08 2.94 16.65
C ASP A 167 8.52 1.57 16.30
N THR A 168 7.20 1.52 16.17
CA THR A 168 6.48 0.43 15.53
C THR A 168 5.92 0.89 14.20
N VAL A 169 6.12 0.12 13.14
CA VAL A 169 5.43 0.33 11.86
C VAL A 169 4.45 -0.81 11.65
N ILE A 170 3.17 -0.47 11.49
CA ILE A 170 2.12 -1.42 11.12
C ILE A 170 1.76 -1.19 9.66
N VAL A 171 1.70 -2.28 8.90
CA VAL A 171 1.29 -2.31 7.49
C VAL A 171 -0.12 -2.86 7.41
N TYR A 172 -1.01 -2.14 6.75
CA TYR A 172 -2.38 -2.58 6.51
C TYR A 172 -2.87 -2.10 5.16
N CYS A 173 -3.96 -2.68 4.67
CA CYS A 173 -4.63 -2.19 3.47
C CYS A 173 -6.11 -1.92 3.70
N THR A 174 -6.67 -1.12 2.82
CA THR A 174 -8.09 -0.79 2.75
C THR A 174 -8.53 -0.76 1.29
N THR A 175 -9.85 -0.68 1.08
CA THR A 175 -10.42 -0.55 -0.28
C THR A 175 -10.41 0.90 -0.79
N THR A 176 -10.35 1.88 0.11
CA THR A 176 -10.30 3.32 -0.18
C THR A 176 -9.49 4.05 0.89
N MET A 177 -8.92 5.21 0.56
CA MET A 177 -8.08 6.00 1.47
C MET A 177 -8.74 6.35 2.81
N GLU A 178 -10.07 6.42 2.85
CA GLU A 178 -10.87 6.84 4.01
C GLU A 178 -11.58 5.68 4.72
N SER A 179 -11.37 4.44 4.28
CA SER A 179 -12.03 3.27 4.89
C SER A 179 -11.39 2.92 6.24
N GLU A 180 -12.24 2.64 7.22
CA GLU A 180 -11.82 2.16 8.55
C GLU A 180 -11.80 0.62 8.64
N ASP A 181 -12.09 -0.08 7.53
CA ASP A 181 -12.06 -1.54 7.45
C ASP A 181 -10.63 -2.00 7.14
N TYR A 182 -9.81 -2.09 8.18
CA TYR A 182 -8.40 -2.47 8.06
C TYR A 182 -8.23 -3.97 7.82
N THR A 183 -7.41 -4.30 6.83
CA THR A 183 -6.78 -5.63 6.77
C THR A 183 -5.30 -5.49 7.10
N PHE A 184 -4.95 -5.88 8.33
CA PHE A 184 -3.57 -5.88 8.80
C PHE A 184 -2.74 -6.94 8.06
N LEU A 185 -1.52 -6.57 7.66
CA LEU A 185 -0.66 -7.41 6.82
C LEU A 185 0.60 -7.85 7.54
N SER A 186 1.34 -6.93 8.14
CA SER A 186 2.56 -7.23 8.90
C SER A 186 2.92 -6.05 9.80
N ALA A 187 3.90 -6.25 10.67
CA ALA A 187 4.44 -5.17 11.47
C ALA A 187 5.93 -5.36 11.81
N ILE A 188 6.60 -4.26 12.09
CA ILE A 188 7.95 -4.26 12.63
C ILE A 188 7.99 -3.33 13.84
N ALA A 189 8.67 -3.76 14.90
CA ALA A 189 9.08 -2.92 16.00
C ALA A 189 10.60 -2.94 16.06
N PHE A 190 11.20 -1.76 16.08
CA PHE A 190 12.65 -1.59 16.19
C PHE A 190 12.95 -0.53 17.23
N ALA A 191 14.16 -0.56 17.81
CA ALA A 191 14.64 0.47 18.72
C ALA A 191 13.64 0.91 19.81
N ARG A 192 13.61 0.21 20.95
CA ARG A 192 12.68 0.48 22.08
C ARG A 192 11.17 0.36 21.75
N GLY A 193 10.76 0.44 20.50
CA GLY A 193 9.46 0.04 20.00
C GLY A 193 9.21 -1.40 20.39
N LYS A 194 8.06 -1.65 20.99
CA LYS A 194 7.62 -2.98 21.41
C LYS A 194 6.15 -3.14 21.13
N PHE A 195 5.79 -4.34 20.73
CA PHE A 195 4.41 -4.77 20.76
C PHE A 195 4.06 -5.22 22.19
N LEU A 196 3.03 -4.59 22.76
CA LEU A 196 2.48 -4.97 24.05
C LEU A 196 1.30 -5.92 23.84
N GLU A 197 1.17 -6.92 24.72
CA GLU A 197 -0.06 -7.69 24.80
C GLU A 197 -1.23 -6.77 25.11
N LEU A 198 -2.36 -6.99 24.45
CA LEU A 198 -3.62 -6.34 24.77
C LEU A 198 -4.01 -6.69 26.22
N LYS A 199 -3.77 -5.76 27.14
CA LYS A 199 -4.20 -5.86 28.55
C LYS A 199 -5.06 -4.65 28.86
N GLY A 200 -6.24 -4.89 29.43
CA GLY A 200 -7.28 -3.86 29.62
C GLY A 200 -6.80 -2.60 30.36
N GLU A 201 -7.48 -1.47 30.08
CA GLU A 201 -7.47 -0.08 30.60
C GLU A 201 -6.19 0.57 31.20
N SER A 202 -5.16 -0.17 31.58
CA SER A 202 -3.96 0.29 32.32
C SER A 202 -2.66 0.23 31.52
N VAL A 203 -2.73 -0.11 30.23
CA VAL A 203 -1.59 -0.09 29.32
C VAL A 203 -1.60 1.22 28.51
N GLU A 204 -0.54 2.00 28.64
CA GLU A 204 -0.33 3.18 27.79
C GLU A 204 0.27 2.76 26.44
N TYR A 205 -0.49 3.02 25.38
CA TYR A 205 -0.05 2.94 23.98
C TYR A 205 0.29 4.35 23.50
N GLY A 206 1.35 4.49 22.71
CA GLY A 206 1.84 5.77 22.24
C GLY A 206 3.16 5.63 21.46
N PRO A 207 3.96 6.71 21.35
CA PRO A 207 5.10 6.76 20.43
C PRO A 207 6.25 5.79 20.67
N THR A 208 6.15 4.92 21.67
CA THR A 208 7.18 3.90 21.97
C THR A 208 6.57 2.55 22.29
N SER A 209 5.25 2.41 22.21
CA SER A 209 4.52 1.19 22.53
C SER A 209 3.20 1.10 21.76
N SER A 210 3.01 0.00 21.05
CA SER A 210 1.80 -0.29 20.29
C SER A 210 1.28 -1.67 20.68
N ALA A 211 -0.03 -1.90 20.66
CA ALA A 211 -0.55 -3.26 20.63
C ALA A 211 -0.27 -3.88 19.26
N LEU A 212 -0.20 -5.20 19.20
CA LEU A 212 -0.18 -5.92 17.93
C LEU A 212 -1.58 -6.46 17.62
N PRO A 213 -2.17 -6.16 16.45
CA PRO A 213 -3.38 -6.85 16.01
C PRO A 213 -3.16 -8.36 15.96
N ASP A 214 -4.05 -9.13 16.60
CA ASP A 214 -3.93 -10.59 16.71
C ASP A 214 -3.79 -11.30 15.35
N SER A 215 -4.43 -10.75 14.30
CA SER A 215 -4.40 -11.31 12.96
C SER A 215 -3.02 -11.33 12.31
N ILE A 216 -2.06 -10.54 12.81
CA ILE A 216 -0.69 -10.45 12.29
C ILE A 216 0.38 -10.89 13.29
N ALA A 217 0.00 -11.58 14.37
CA ALA A 217 0.94 -12.05 15.39
C ALA A 217 2.11 -12.88 14.80
N ASP A 218 1.83 -13.73 13.82
CA ASP A 218 2.82 -14.57 13.13
C ASP A 218 3.61 -13.84 12.03
N PHE A 219 3.27 -12.57 11.74
CA PHE A 219 3.82 -11.77 10.65
C PHE A 219 4.42 -10.45 11.16
N ALA A 220 4.72 -10.39 12.45
CA ALA A 220 5.36 -9.26 13.09
C ALA A 220 6.76 -9.63 13.59
N ILE A 221 7.69 -8.68 13.48
CA ILE A 221 9.04 -8.85 14.01
C ILE A 221 9.38 -7.74 15.01
N VAL A 222 10.05 -8.13 16.09
CA VAL A 222 10.60 -7.21 17.10
C VAL A 222 12.11 -7.32 17.10
N LEU A 223 12.80 -6.25 16.75
CA LEU A 223 14.26 -6.17 16.66
C LEU A 223 14.83 -5.38 17.85
N GLU A 224 16.15 -5.48 18.02
CA GLU A 224 16.86 -4.70 19.05
C GLU A 224 16.96 -3.22 18.65
N ASN A 225 17.67 -2.43 19.44
CA ASN A 225 17.85 -1.01 19.14
C ASN A 225 18.96 -0.78 18.12
N LYS A 226 18.51 -0.44 16.90
CA LYS A 226 19.27 0.15 15.80
C LYS A 226 18.38 1.10 15.00
N ASP A 227 18.98 2.15 14.45
CA ASP A 227 18.30 3.15 13.62
C ASP A 227 17.80 2.55 12.29
N ASN A 228 18.54 1.57 11.76
CA ASN A 228 18.28 1.02 10.44
C ASN A 228 18.32 -0.50 10.49
N TYR A 229 17.41 -1.16 9.76
CA TYR A 229 17.33 -2.61 9.64
C TYR A 229 17.01 -3.05 8.22
N ILE A 230 17.66 -4.13 7.79
CA ILE A 230 17.49 -4.72 6.47
C ILE A 230 17.44 -6.25 6.56
N TYR A 231 16.56 -6.86 5.79
CA TYR A 231 16.51 -8.31 5.64
C TYR A 231 17.65 -8.84 4.76
N SER A 232 18.47 -9.74 5.32
CA SER A 232 19.60 -10.40 4.66
C SER A 232 19.44 -11.92 4.50
N GLY A 233 18.30 -12.47 4.92
CA GLY A 233 18.00 -13.89 4.80
C GLY A 233 17.65 -14.39 3.38
N LYS A 234 17.12 -15.61 3.32
CA LYS A 234 16.74 -16.30 2.07
C LYS A 234 15.65 -15.55 1.30
N ARG A 235 15.83 -15.38 -0.01
CA ARG A 235 14.91 -14.63 -0.89
C ARG A 235 14.17 -15.46 -1.94
N SER A 236 14.36 -16.78 -1.92
CA SER A 236 13.70 -17.70 -2.83
C SER A 236 13.21 -18.93 -2.08
N ALA A 237 11.90 -19.05 -1.89
CA ALA A 237 11.24 -20.16 -1.22
C ALA A 237 9.72 -20.10 -1.49
N SER A 238 8.94 -21.03 -0.94
CA SER A 238 7.48 -20.86 -0.89
C SER A 238 7.10 -19.66 -0.02
N LYS A 239 5.90 -19.12 -0.25
CA LYS A 239 5.34 -18.02 0.54
C LYS A 239 5.45 -18.24 2.06
N SER A 240 5.02 -19.41 2.55
CA SER A 240 5.07 -19.73 3.98
C SER A 240 6.49 -19.78 4.55
N PHE A 241 7.45 -20.30 3.78
CA PHE A 241 8.85 -20.27 4.20
C PHE A 241 9.43 -18.87 4.19
N LEU A 242 9.09 -18.02 3.21
CA LEU A 242 9.51 -16.62 3.20
C LEU A 242 8.93 -15.87 4.42
N GLN A 243 7.64 -16.02 4.71
CA GLN A 243 7.00 -15.48 5.91
C GLN A 243 7.75 -15.88 7.19
N TYR A 244 8.09 -17.17 7.32
CA TYR A 244 8.87 -17.68 8.44
C TYR A 244 10.26 -17.02 8.53
N TYR A 245 10.97 -16.88 7.41
CA TYR A 245 12.30 -16.25 7.44
C TYR A 245 12.24 -14.76 7.78
N PHE A 246 11.19 -14.04 7.36
CA PHE A 246 11.06 -12.61 7.64
C PHE A 246 10.89 -12.29 9.12
N VAL A 247 10.30 -13.18 9.91
CA VAL A 247 10.12 -12.98 11.36
C VAL A 247 11.25 -13.57 12.21
N ASP A 248 12.22 -14.23 11.59
CA ASP A 248 13.43 -14.70 12.24
C ASP A 248 14.49 -13.59 12.31
N LYS A 249 14.76 -13.11 13.53
CA LYS A 249 15.70 -12.02 13.81
C LYS A 249 17.12 -12.27 13.30
N THR A 250 17.52 -13.53 13.13
CA THR A 250 18.86 -13.87 12.64
C THR A 250 19.06 -13.54 11.16
N ASN A 251 17.97 -13.29 10.43
CA ASN A 251 17.97 -12.89 9.02
C ASN A 251 17.96 -11.36 8.82
N TRP A 252 18.24 -10.58 9.87
CA TRP A 252 18.21 -9.12 9.85
C TRP A 252 19.55 -8.52 10.26
N GLU A 253 19.98 -7.53 9.50
CA GLU A 253 21.19 -6.75 9.77
C GLU A 253 20.79 -5.35 10.19
N GLY A 254 21.28 -4.91 11.34
CA GLY A 254 20.97 -3.60 11.92
C GLY A 254 22.18 -2.68 12.04
N SER A 255 21.97 -1.37 11.88
CA SER A 255 23.03 -0.35 11.90
C SER A 255 22.55 0.97 12.52
N ASP A 256 23.39 1.58 13.37
CA ASP A 256 23.23 2.97 13.91
C ASP A 256 23.86 4.03 13.00
N SER A 257 24.23 3.63 11.78
CA SER A 257 24.76 4.51 10.76
C SER A 257 23.90 4.37 9.52
N LYS A 258 23.63 5.50 8.87
CA LYS A 258 22.86 5.56 7.62
C LYS A 258 23.33 4.48 6.65
N THR A 259 22.51 3.45 6.49
CA THR A 259 22.80 2.39 5.56
C THR A 259 22.42 2.87 4.17
N ASN A 260 23.29 2.66 3.18
CA ASN A 260 22.95 3.02 1.81
C ASN A 260 22.00 1.95 1.24
N VAL A 261 20.73 2.28 0.95
CA VAL A 261 19.80 1.27 0.42
C VAL A 261 20.15 0.83 -1.00
N SER A 262 20.83 1.67 -1.79
CA SER A 262 21.25 1.33 -3.15
C SER A 262 22.31 0.22 -3.25
N ILE A 263 23.03 -0.11 -2.16
CA ILE A 263 23.97 -1.26 -2.13
C ILE A 263 23.28 -2.56 -1.72
N LEU A 264 22.02 -2.48 -1.32
CA LEU A 264 21.26 -3.64 -0.91
C LEU A 264 20.67 -4.30 -2.16
N PRO A 265 20.63 -5.63 -2.22
CA PRO A 265 19.92 -6.34 -3.28
C PRO A 265 18.38 -6.11 -3.25
N LEU A 266 17.91 -5.12 -2.48
CA LEU A 266 16.51 -4.69 -2.37
C LEU A 266 16.08 -3.77 -3.53
N VAL A 267 17.02 -3.17 -4.28
CA VAL A 267 16.64 -2.12 -5.24
C VAL A 267 17.46 -2.15 -6.53
N ALA A 268 16.83 -2.68 -7.58
CA ALA A 268 16.82 -1.97 -8.86
C ALA A 268 15.35 -1.76 -9.23
N LYS A 269 14.99 -0.56 -9.68
CA LYS A 269 13.64 -0.23 -10.14
C LYS A 269 13.15 -1.29 -11.14
N GLY A 270 12.09 -2.02 -10.78
CA GLY A 270 11.46 -3.01 -11.66
C GLY A 270 12.11 -4.40 -11.70
N VAL A 271 12.85 -4.80 -10.65
CA VAL A 271 13.37 -6.18 -10.50
C VAL A 271 12.66 -6.88 -9.34
N ASP A 272 12.22 -8.12 -9.55
CA ASP A 272 11.70 -8.97 -8.47
C ASP A 272 12.81 -9.21 -7.43
N GLY A 273 12.62 -8.70 -6.22
CA GLY A 273 13.58 -8.85 -5.13
C GLY A 273 13.54 -10.24 -4.48
N PHE A 274 12.43 -10.95 -4.67
CA PHE A 274 12.14 -12.26 -4.12
C PHE A 274 11.53 -13.19 -5.18
N SER A 275 11.84 -14.47 -5.10
CA SER A 275 11.27 -15.50 -5.98
C SER A 275 10.38 -16.42 -5.16
N ILE A 276 9.07 -16.36 -5.43
CA ILE A 276 8.10 -17.21 -4.76
C ILE A 276 7.95 -18.50 -5.54
N ILE A 277 8.33 -19.59 -4.91
CA ILE A 277 8.23 -20.92 -5.50
C ILE A 277 6.87 -21.48 -5.07
N GLU A 278 5.93 -21.52 -6.01
CA GLU A 278 4.70 -22.27 -5.79
C GLU A 278 5.06 -23.73 -5.48
N PRO A 279 4.42 -24.37 -4.49
CA PRO A 279 4.62 -25.79 -4.28
C PRO A 279 4.26 -26.51 -5.60
N ASP A 280 5.14 -27.40 -6.06
CA ASP A 280 4.85 -28.22 -7.24
C ASP A 280 3.45 -28.81 -7.09
N SER A 281 2.57 -28.47 -8.03
CA SER A 281 1.28 -29.14 -8.18
C SER A 281 1.56 -30.55 -8.67
N GLY A 282 2.03 -31.39 -7.74
CA GLY A 282 2.39 -32.78 -8.00
C GLY A 282 1.26 -33.50 -8.70
N SER A 283 1.57 -33.94 -9.92
CA SER A 283 0.82 -34.86 -10.77
C SER A 283 0.45 -36.16 -10.07
#